data_AF-A0A7K2MVF3-F1
#
_entry.id   AF-A0A7K2MVF3-F1
#
_cell.length_a   1.000
_cell.length_b   1.000
_cell.length_c   1.000
_cell.angle_alpha   90.00
_cell.angle_beta   90.00
_cell.angle_gamma   90.00
#
_symmetry.space_group_name_H-M   'P 1'
#
loop_
_entity.id
_entity.type
_entity.pdbx_description
1 polymer ?
#
loop_
_entity_poly.entity_id
_entity_poly.type
_entity_poly.pdbx_seq_one_letter_code
_entity_poly.pdbx_strand_id
1 'polypeptide(L)'
;DPALRFVHVNETTCRMMGRPAGELIGRRLPDTLADFEGDARSFVHHVRVVADTGRRVQYESYAPAPAGTRLHAWTVEIWPVHDASGALTGVAMAALESTEQHRARERLALLDAAGTVGTTLDVVRTAEELIGLLVPRFAGFAAVDLLDWVLGNDEPFAKPPEHAELRRVAHTSATQNFPTPAVHLGGH
;
A
#
# COMPACT_ATOMS: atom_id res chain seq x y z
N ASP A 1 -1.70 28.07 10.06
CA ASP A 1 -1.20 29.35 9.52
C ASP A 1 0.07 29.06 8.69
N PRO A 2 0.76 30.06 8.09
CA PRO A 2 1.99 29.82 7.33
C PRO A 2 3.18 29.40 8.20
N ALA A 3 3.10 29.61 9.52
CA ALA A 3 4.08 29.15 10.49
C ALA A 3 3.80 27.71 10.98
N LEU A 4 2.88 27.01 10.31
CA LEU A 4 2.46 25.63 10.58
C LEU A 4 1.89 25.45 12.00
N ARG A 5 1.16 26.45 12.49
CA ARG A 5 0.34 26.34 13.70
C ARG A 5 -1.09 25.98 13.37
N PHE A 6 -1.70 25.15 14.22
CA PHE A 6 -3.12 24.84 14.11
C PHE A 6 -3.95 26.10 14.39
N VAL A 7 -4.80 26.46 13.45
CA VAL A 7 -5.77 27.57 13.57
C VAL A 7 -7.20 27.06 13.65
N HIS A 8 -7.45 25.88 13.07
CA HIS A 8 -8.72 25.19 13.11
C HIS A 8 -8.49 23.69 13.01
N VAL A 9 -9.29 22.90 13.70
CA VAL A 9 -9.33 21.44 13.64
C VAL A 9 -10.76 20.96 13.81
N ASN A 10 -11.16 19.93 13.08
CA ASN A 10 -12.45 19.28 13.26
C ASN A 10 -12.37 18.16 14.31
N GLU A 11 -13.52 17.63 14.72
CA GLU A 11 -13.61 16.59 15.74
C GLU A 11 -12.89 15.28 15.34
N THR A 12 -12.91 14.92 14.05
CA THR A 12 -12.19 13.74 13.55
C THR A 12 -10.68 13.88 13.73
N THR A 13 -10.12 15.06 13.48
CA THR A 13 -8.70 15.35 13.71
C THR A 13 -8.38 15.29 15.20
N CYS A 14 -9.23 15.84 16.06
CA CYS A 14 -9.06 15.76 17.52
C CYS A 14 -9.01 14.31 18.01
N ARG A 15 -9.91 13.45 17.52
CA ARG A 15 -9.92 12.01 17.83
C ARG A 15 -8.65 11.32 17.35
N MET A 16 -8.21 11.59 16.11
CA MET A 16 -6.98 11.04 15.55
C MET A 16 -5.74 11.47 16.34
N MET A 17 -5.70 12.73 16.78
CA MET A 17 -4.60 13.27 17.57
C MET A 17 -4.67 12.86 19.06
N GLY A 18 -5.78 12.25 19.51
CA GLY A 18 -6.02 11.96 20.92
C GLY A 18 -6.10 13.20 21.82
N ARG A 19 -6.38 14.39 21.25
CA ARG A 19 -6.33 15.68 21.96
C ARG A 19 -7.49 16.58 21.56
N PRO A 20 -8.10 17.32 22.51
CA PRO A 20 -9.16 18.26 22.19
C PRO A 20 -8.62 19.46 21.39
N ALA A 21 -9.50 20.13 20.64
CA ALA A 21 -9.12 21.27 19.80
C ALA A 21 -8.36 22.35 20.58
N GLY A 22 -8.82 22.69 21.80
CA GLY A 22 -8.20 23.72 22.64
C GLY A 22 -6.74 23.44 23.02
N GLU A 23 -6.31 22.17 23.02
CA GLU A 23 -4.90 21.81 23.22
C GLU A 23 -4.06 21.89 21.95
N LEU A 24 -4.69 21.73 20.78
CA LEU A 24 -4.03 21.73 19.48
C LEU A 24 -3.86 23.14 18.92
N ILE A 25 -4.88 24.00 19.07
CA ILE A 25 -4.86 25.37 18.53
C ILE A 25 -3.63 26.13 19.04
N GLY A 26 -2.92 26.80 18.13
CA GLY A 26 -1.70 27.56 18.39
C GLY A 26 -0.42 26.73 18.49
N ARG A 27 -0.50 25.41 18.71
CA ARG A 27 0.67 24.52 18.66
C ARG A 27 1.17 24.37 17.24
N ARG A 28 2.49 24.15 17.13
CA ARG A 28 3.13 23.82 15.87
C ARG A 28 2.87 22.37 15.52
N LEU A 29 2.51 22.15 14.25
CA LEU A 29 2.27 20.83 13.69
C LEU A 29 3.48 19.89 13.84
N PRO A 30 4.74 20.30 13.52
CA PRO A 30 5.91 19.46 13.75
C PRO A 30 6.07 18.99 15.20
N ASP A 31 5.87 19.91 16.16
CA ASP A 31 6.04 19.62 17.58
C ASP A 31 4.92 18.70 18.10
N THR A 32 3.74 18.77 17.49
CA THR A 32 2.59 17.94 17.86
C THR A 32 2.71 16.52 17.33
N LEU A 33 3.36 16.34 16.17
CA LEU A 33 3.53 15.04 15.51
C LEU A 33 4.83 14.32 15.88
N ALA A 34 5.70 14.94 16.68
CA ALA A 34 7.02 14.39 17.02
C ALA A 34 6.94 13.00 17.70
N ASP A 35 5.89 12.77 18.47
CA ASP A 35 5.68 11.53 19.24
C ASP A 35 4.79 10.50 18.52
N PHE A 36 4.33 10.79 17.30
CA PHE A 36 3.46 9.87 16.55
C PHE A 36 4.27 8.81 15.79
N GLU A 37 3.87 7.55 15.91
CA GLU A 37 4.40 6.45 15.09
C GLU A 37 3.93 6.60 13.63
N GLY A 38 4.89 6.66 12.69
CA GLY A 38 4.63 6.80 11.25
C GLY A 38 5.55 7.80 10.56
N ASP A 39 5.32 8.05 9.26
CA ASP A 39 6.11 9.02 8.49
C ASP A 39 5.62 10.47 8.68
N ALA A 40 5.64 10.91 9.94
CA ALA A 40 5.29 12.28 10.33
C ALA A 40 6.16 13.33 9.62
N ARG A 41 7.42 12.98 9.33
CA ARG A 41 8.37 13.87 8.66
C ARG A 41 7.95 14.16 7.22
N SER A 42 7.55 13.14 6.45
CA SER A 42 7.04 13.33 5.10
C SER A 42 5.74 14.14 5.08
N PHE A 43 4.82 13.85 6.00
CA PHE A 43 3.59 14.63 6.13
C PHE A 43 3.87 16.12 6.40
N VAL A 44 4.72 16.43 7.40
CA VAL A 44 5.13 17.82 7.70
C VAL A 44 5.85 18.47 6.51
N HIS A 45 6.65 17.71 5.77
CA HIS A 45 7.31 18.19 4.56
C HIS A 45 6.29 18.63 3.50
N HIS A 46 5.27 17.83 3.22
CA HIS A 46 4.23 18.22 2.26
C HIS A 46 3.49 19.49 2.68
N VAL A 47 3.16 19.64 3.97
CA VAL A 47 2.55 20.88 4.47
C VAL A 47 3.45 22.09 4.25
N ARG A 48 4.77 21.94 4.50
CA ARG A 48 5.75 23.01 4.23
C ARG A 48 5.83 23.35 2.74
N VAL A 49 5.88 22.34 1.87
CA VAL A 49 5.91 22.58 0.41
C VAL A 49 4.71 23.41 -0.02
N VAL A 50 3.50 23.10 0.46
CA VAL A 50 2.30 23.91 0.14
C VAL A 50 2.43 25.33 0.70
N ALA A 51 2.94 25.49 1.91
CA ALA A 51 3.14 26.81 2.53
C ALA A 51 4.19 27.65 1.79
N ASP A 52 5.27 27.04 1.32
CA ASP A 52 6.39 27.73 0.69
C ASP A 52 6.10 28.04 -0.79
N THR A 53 5.42 27.14 -1.50
CA THR A 53 5.21 27.26 -2.95
C THR A 53 3.81 27.71 -3.35
N GLY A 54 2.83 27.67 -2.43
CA GLY A 54 1.42 27.91 -2.76
C GLY A 54 0.83 26.92 -3.77
N ARG A 55 1.43 25.72 -3.93
CA ARG A 55 0.94 24.70 -4.86
C ARG A 55 0.31 23.57 -4.05
N ARG A 56 -0.88 23.13 -4.44
CA ARG A 56 -1.56 21.99 -3.80
C ARG A 56 -0.72 20.72 -3.89
N VAL A 57 -0.82 19.87 -2.88
CA VAL A 57 -0.21 18.53 -2.83
C VAL A 57 -1.31 17.51 -2.52
N GLN A 58 -1.27 16.37 -3.22
CA GLN A 58 -2.14 15.22 -2.97
C GLN A 58 -1.29 13.95 -3.05
N TYR A 59 -1.48 13.06 -2.08
CA TYR A 59 -0.79 11.78 -2.06
C TYR A 59 -1.56 10.73 -1.24
N GLU A 60 -1.23 9.47 -1.47
CA GLU A 60 -1.72 8.34 -0.67
C GLU A 60 -0.72 8.00 0.45
N SER A 61 -1.24 7.67 1.62
CA SER A 61 -0.45 7.29 2.79
C SER A 61 -1.08 6.06 3.48
N TYR A 62 -0.24 5.23 4.09
CA TYR A 62 -0.71 4.14 4.95
C TYR A 62 -0.39 4.50 6.39
N ALA A 63 -1.42 4.65 7.20
CA ALA A 63 -1.29 5.00 8.61
C ALA A 63 -2.31 4.23 9.46
N PRO A 64 -2.02 3.99 10.76
CA PRO A 64 -2.99 3.38 11.67
C PRO A 64 -4.31 4.14 11.71
N ALA A 65 -5.42 3.42 11.90
CA ALA A 65 -6.71 4.06 12.16
C ALA A 65 -6.74 4.70 13.57
N PRO A 66 -7.58 5.73 13.78
CA PRO A 66 -7.75 6.37 15.08
C PRO A 66 -8.12 5.42 16.25
N ALA A 67 -8.68 4.25 15.95
CA ALA A 67 -9.16 3.28 16.93
C ALA A 67 -8.55 1.88 16.77
N GLY A 68 -7.32 1.75 16.26
CA GLY A 68 -6.65 0.45 16.19
C GLY A 68 -5.29 0.46 15.51
N THR A 69 -4.61 -0.68 15.54
CA THR A 69 -3.28 -0.89 14.95
C THR A 69 -3.32 -1.27 13.47
N ARG A 70 -4.51 -1.54 12.92
CA ARG A 70 -4.66 -1.88 11.51
C ARG A 70 -4.24 -0.68 10.66
N LEU A 71 -3.47 -0.92 9.60
CA LEU A 71 -3.13 0.11 8.62
C LEU A 71 -4.33 0.36 7.70
N HIS A 72 -4.65 1.64 7.51
CA HIS A 72 -5.67 2.11 6.59
C HIS A 72 -5.01 2.94 5.50
N ALA A 73 -5.59 2.88 4.29
CA ALA A 73 -5.15 3.72 3.18
C ALA A 73 -5.83 5.08 3.31
N TRP A 74 -5.06 6.15 3.28
CA TRP A 74 -5.52 7.53 3.39
C TRP A 74 -5.20 8.29 2.13
N THR A 75 -6.19 8.98 1.57
CA THR A 75 -5.94 10.04 0.60
C THR A 75 -5.78 11.34 1.38
N VAL A 76 -4.59 11.94 1.29
CA VAL A 76 -4.28 13.22 1.94
C VAL A 76 -4.24 14.30 0.88
N GLU A 77 -5.04 15.33 1.10
CA GLU A 77 -5.05 16.54 0.27
C GLU A 77 -4.67 17.75 1.10
N ILE A 78 -3.82 18.60 0.54
CA ILE A 78 -3.26 19.78 1.20
C ILE A 78 -3.31 20.95 0.21
N TRP A 79 -3.94 22.05 0.63
CA TRP A 79 -4.18 23.21 -0.22
C TRP A 79 -3.80 24.52 0.48
N PRO A 80 -3.26 25.50 -0.26
CA PRO A 80 -2.98 26.81 0.30
C PRO A 80 -4.28 27.57 0.55
N VAL A 81 -4.33 28.35 1.62
CA VAL A 81 -5.44 29.24 1.96
C VAL A 81 -4.95 30.67 1.81
N HIS A 82 -5.66 31.46 1.01
CA HIS A 82 -5.36 32.86 0.76
C HIS A 82 -6.47 33.75 1.34
N ASP A 83 -6.12 34.95 1.77
CA ASP A 83 -7.12 35.97 2.07
C ASP A 83 -7.66 36.65 0.79
N ALA A 84 -8.57 37.61 0.97
CA ALA A 84 -9.17 38.37 -0.11
C ALA A 84 -8.16 39.22 -0.92
N SER A 85 -6.98 39.49 -0.38
CA SER A 85 -5.90 40.20 -1.08
C SER A 85 -5.01 39.26 -1.92
N GLY A 86 -5.22 37.94 -1.79
CA GLY A 86 -4.38 36.92 -2.43
C GLY A 86 -3.13 36.57 -1.61
N ALA A 87 -2.96 37.11 -0.41
CA ALA A 87 -1.86 36.75 0.46
C ALA A 87 -2.10 35.39 1.12
N LEU A 88 -1.07 34.54 1.20
CA LEU A 88 -1.15 33.24 1.84
C LEU A 88 -1.34 33.41 3.35
N THR A 89 -2.47 32.94 3.88
CA THR A 89 -2.81 33.00 5.30
C THR A 89 -2.74 31.63 6.00
N GLY A 90 -2.54 30.56 5.24
CA GLY A 90 -2.24 29.26 5.82
C GLY A 90 -2.34 28.12 4.84
N VAL A 91 -2.47 26.92 5.41
CA VAL A 91 -2.62 25.66 4.69
C VAL A 91 -3.79 24.93 5.31
N ALA A 92 -4.68 24.44 4.46
CA ALA A 92 -5.78 23.55 4.83
C ALA A 92 -5.44 22.14 4.37
N MET A 93 -5.99 21.15 5.06
CA MET A 93 -5.75 19.74 4.77
C MET A 93 -7.02 18.93 5.01
N ALA A 94 -7.17 17.84 4.26
CA ALA A 94 -8.10 16.77 4.58
C ALA A 94 -7.41 15.42 4.40
N ALA A 95 -7.73 14.49 5.30
CA ALA A 95 -7.37 13.10 5.18
C ALA A 95 -8.67 12.29 5.10
N LEU A 96 -8.87 11.59 3.98
CA LEU A 96 -10.00 10.72 3.77
C LEU A 96 -9.55 9.27 3.79
N GLU A 97 -10.23 8.45 4.59
CA GLU A 97 -10.00 7.02 4.56
C GLU A 97 -10.49 6.45 3.22
N SER A 98 -9.60 5.75 2.52
CA SER A 98 -9.81 5.21 1.17
C SER A 98 -9.57 3.70 1.09
N THR A 99 -9.49 3.02 2.24
CA THR A 99 -9.15 1.59 2.37
C THR A 99 -10.01 0.69 1.48
N GLU A 100 -11.34 0.83 1.53
CA GLU A 100 -12.26 -0.01 0.74
C GLU A 100 -12.16 0.27 -0.76
N GLN A 101 -12.01 1.54 -1.15
CA GLN A 101 -11.80 1.93 -2.53
C GLN A 101 -10.48 1.37 -3.08
N HIS A 102 -9.42 1.41 -2.27
CA HIS A 102 -8.12 0.83 -2.60
C HIS A 102 -8.24 -0.69 -2.80
N ARG A 103 -8.84 -1.40 -1.84
CA ARG A 103 -9.09 -2.85 -1.94
C ARG A 103 -9.94 -3.23 -3.16
N ALA A 104 -10.96 -2.44 -3.48
CA ALA A 104 -11.78 -2.67 -4.66
C ALA A 104 -10.97 -2.51 -5.97
N ARG A 105 -10.13 -1.48 -6.06
CA ARG A 105 -9.23 -1.29 -7.21
C ARG A 105 -8.20 -2.40 -7.33
N GLU A 106 -7.62 -2.83 -6.22
CA GLU A 106 -6.69 -3.97 -6.17
C GLU A 106 -7.37 -5.26 -6.65
N ARG A 107 -8.59 -5.53 -6.20
CA ARG A 107 -9.37 -6.69 -6.64
C ARG A 107 -9.69 -6.64 -8.13
N LEU A 108 -10.05 -5.47 -8.67
CA LEU A 108 -10.29 -5.31 -10.10
C LEU A 108 -9.00 -5.50 -10.90
N ALA A 109 -7.88 -4.93 -10.45
CA ALA A 109 -6.58 -5.12 -11.09
C ALA A 109 -6.16 -6.60 -11.08
N LEU A 110 -6.46 -7.34 -10.01
CA LEU A 110 -6.26 -8.79 -9.96
C LEU A 110 -7.12 -9.54 -10.97
N LEU A 111 -8.40 -9.20 -11.11
CA LEU A 111 -9.30 -9.85 -12.06
C LEU A 111 -8.89 -9.58 -13.51
N ASP A 112 -8.52 -8.34 -13.82
CA ASP A 112 -8.01 -7.94 -15.13
C ASP A 112 -6.72 -8.70 -15.47
N ALA A 113 -5.78 -8.72 -14.53
CA ALA A 113 -4.53 -9.43 -14.70
C ALA A 113 -4.69 -10.96 -14.79
N ALA A 114 -5.60 -11.55 -14.02
CA ALA A 114 -5.89 -12.98 -14.09
C ALA A 114 -6.41 -13.41 -15.47
N GLY A 115 -7.09 -12.52 -16.21
CA GLY A 115 -7.49 -12.77 -17.59
C GLY A 115 -6.34 -12.85 -18.59
N THR A 116 -5.15 -12.38 -18.21
CA THR A 116 -3.94 -12.42 -19.06
C THR A 116 -3.03 -13.62 -18.79
N VAL A 117 -3.22 -14.28 -17.64
CA VAL A 117 -2.46 -15.46 -17.23
C VAL A 117 -2.98 -16.70 -17.94
N GLY A 118 -2.08 -17.54 -18.46
CA GLY A 118 -2.48 -18.82 -19.05
C GLY A 118 -3.13 -18.71 -20.43
N THR A 119 -2.81 -17.64 -21.16
CA THR A 119 -3.16 -17.48 -22.59
C THR A 119 -2.41 -18.44 -23.51
N THR A 120 -1.47 -19.23 -22.96
CA THR A 120 -0.71 -20.27 -23.66
C THR A 120 -0.82 -21.59 -22.92
N LEU A 121 -0.56 -22.72 -23.60
CA LEU A 121 -0.51 -24.05 -22.98
C LEU A 121 0.76 -24.30 -22.15
N ASP A 122 1.62 -23.29 -21.97
CA ASP A 122 2.86 -23.39 -21.22
C ASP A 122 2.59 -23.16 -19.73
N VAL A 123 2.52 -24.26 -18.97
CA VAL A 123 2.16 -24.26 -17.55
C VAL A 123 3.23 -23.59 -16.69
N VAL A 124 4.51 -23.68 -17.07
CA VAL A 124 5.61 -23.02 -16.36
C VAL A 124 5.51 -21.51 -16.56
N ARG A 125 5.31 -21.06 -17.80
CA ARG A 125 5.10 -19.65 -18.11
C ARG A 125 3.89 -19.07 -17.37
N THR A 126 2.79 -19.83 -17.32
CA THR A 126 1.58 -19.45 -16.58
C THR A 126 1.87 -19.27 -15.09
N ALA A 127 2.68 -20.14 -14.50
CA ALA A 127 3.10 -20.05 -13.10
C ALA A 127 3.99 -18.82 -12.85
N GLU A 128 4.91 -18.50 -13.76
CA GLU A 128 5.73 -17.29 -13.69
C GLU A 128 4.89 -16.00 -13.78
N GLU A 129 3.95 -15.95 -14.73
CA GLU A 129 3.01 -14.83 -14.90
C GLU A 129 2.19 -14.60 -13.62
N LEU A 130 1.64 -15.67 -13.05
CA LEU A 130 0.88 -15.60 -11.80
C LEU A 130 1.71 -15.04 -10.64
N ILE A 131 2.95 -15.51 -10.48
CA ILE A 131 3.84 -15.05 -9.41
C ILE A 131 4.25 -13.59 -9.60
N GLY A 132 4.50 -13.16 -10.84
CA GLY A 132 4.78 -11.77 -11.18
C GLY A 132 3.60 -10.82 -10.89
N LEU A 133 2.37 -11.33 -10.90
CA LEU A 133 1.19 -10.56 -10.47
C LEU A 133 1.09 -10.43 -8.95
N LEU A 134 1.44 -11.50 -8.22
CA LEU A 134 1.31 -11.54 -6.76
C LEU A 134 2.40 -10.73 -6.04
N VAL A 135 3.61 -10.66 -6.59
CA VAL A 135 4.76 -10.00 -5.95
C VAL A 135 5.25 -8.84 -6.82
N PRO A 136 5.50 -7.65 -6.25
CA PRO A 136 5.50 -7.32 -4.82
C PRO A 136 4.13 -6.86 -4.28
N ARG A 137 3.09 -6.81 -5.12
CA ARG A 137 1.86 -6.06 -4.83
C ARG A 137 1.02 -6.66 -3.70
N PHE A 138 0.97 -7.99 -3.59
CA PHE A 138 0.10 -8.71 -2.66
C PHE A 138 0.86 -9.53 -1.61
N ALA A 139 2.08 -9.96 -1.94
CA ALA A 139 2.91 -10.74 -1.05
C ALA A 139 4.38 -10.34 -1.15
N GLY A 140 5.12 -10.52 -0.05
CA GLY A 140 6.58 -10.41 -0.03
C GLY A 140 7.28 -11.62 -0.68
N PHE A 141 6.56 -12.73 -0.87
CA PHE A 141 7.04 -13.96 -1.48
C PHE A 141 5.87 -14.77 -2.04
N ALA A 142 6.08 -15.42 -3.18
CA ALA A 142 5.16 -16.41 -3.73
C ALA A 142 5.94 -17.52 -4.44
N ALA A 143 5.40 -18.73 -4.42
CA ALA A 143 5.90 -19.90 -5.13
C ALA A 143 4.73 -20.71 -5.71
N VAL A 144 4.99 -21.39 -6.83
CA VAL A 144 4.06 -22.34 -7.44
C VAL A 144 4.78 -23.67 -7.55
N ASP A 145 4.18 -24.68 -6.93
CA ASP A 145 4.63 -26.07 -6.95
C ASP A 145 3.59 -26.88 -7.73
N LEU A 146 4.03 -27.61 -8.75
CA LEU A 146 3.17 -28.44 -9.59
C LEU A 146 3.53 -29.90 -9.39
N LEU A 147 2.55 -30.79 -9.55
CA LEU A 147 2.84 -32.22 -9.56
C LEU A 147 3.69 -32.55 -10.79
N ASP A 148 4.74 -33.36 -10.63
CA ASP A 148 5.73 -33.61 -11.68
C ASP A 148 5.09 -34.16 -12.98
N TRP A 149 3.98 -34.90 -12.86
CA TRP A 149 3.22 -35.41 -14.01
C TRP A 149 2.49 -34.33 -14.82
N VAL A 150 2.19 -33.16 -14.23
CA VAL A 150 1.58 -32.01 -14.94
C VAL A 150 2.59 -31.32 -15.87
N LEU A 151 3.89 -31.58 -15.67
CA LEU A 151 4.98 -31.09 -16.52
C LEU A 151 5.30 -32.03 -17.69
N GLY A 152 4.70 -33.23 -17.70
CA GLY A 152 4.78 -34.17 -18.81
C GLY A 152 3.84 -33.80 -19.96
N ASN A 153 4.20 -34.21 -21.19
CA ASN A 153 3.41 -33.96 -22.41
C ASN A 153 2.29 -35.00 -22.63
N ASP A 154 2.08 -35.91 -21.68
CA ASP A 154 1.11 -37.00 -21.77
C ASP A 154 -0.24 -36.57 -21.18
N GLU A 155 -1.35 -37.04 -21.78
CA GLU A 155 -2.72 -36.72 -21.37
C GLU A 155 -2.93 -36.88 -19.85
N PRO A 156 -3.74 -36.01 -19.20
CA PRO A 156 -3.97 -36.09 -17.77
C PRO A 156 -4.54 -37.47 -17.37
N PHE A 157 -3.82 -38.17 -16.50
CA PHE A 157 -4.27 -39.47 -15.97
C PHE A 157 -5.66 -39.32 -15.33
N ALA A 158 -6.58 -40.25 -15.65
CA ALA A 158 -7.93 -40.28 -15.08
C ALA A 158 -7.98 -40.41 -13.54
N LYS A 159 -6.83 -40.69 -12.90
CA LYS A 159 -6.66 -40.74 -11.45
C LYS A 159 -5.24 -40.29 -11.07
N PRO A 160 -5.06 -39.43 -10.05
CA PRO A 160 -3.73 -39.05 -9.58
C PRO A 160 -2.99 -40.28 -8.99
N PRO A 161 -1.65 -40.38 -9.15
CA PRO A 161 -0.84 -41.47 -8.62
C PRO A 161 -0.85 -41.50 -7.08
N GLU A 162 -0.62 -42.70 -6.49
CA GLU A 162 -0.61 -42.89 -5.02
C GLU A 162 0.50 -42.09 -4.32
N HIS A 163 1.59 -41.80 -5.03
CA HIS A 163 2.68 -40.92 -4.59
C HIS A 163 2.88 -39.87 -5.67
N ALA A 164 2.57 -38.62 -5.35
CA ALA A 164 2.66 -37.52 -6.28
C ALA A 164 3.73 -36.54 -5.76
N GLU A 165 4.83 -36.44 -6.50
CA GLU A 165 5.91 -35.50 -6.17
C GLU A 165 5.56 -34.11 -6.67
N LEU A 166 5.71 -33.12 -5.78
CA LEU A 166 5.61 -31.71 -6.14
C LEU A 166 6.98 -31.24 -6.60
N ARG A 167 6.98 -30.37 -7.61
CA ARG A 167 8.15 -29.72 -8.16
C ARG A 167 7.90 -28.23 -8.23
N ARG A 168 8.80 -27.44 -7.66
CA ARG A 168 8.72 -25.99 -7.74
C ARG A 168 9.02 -25.51 -9.15
N VAL A 169 8.05 -24.87 -9.78
CA VAL A 169 8.16 -24.40 -11.18
C VAL A 169 8.37 -22.91 -11.30
N ALA A 170 7.95 -22.13 -10.30
CA ALA A 170 8.19 -20.69 -10.27
C ALA A 170 8.23 -20.18 -8.81
N HIS A 171 9.03 -19.14 -8.53
CA HIS A 171 8.98 -18.39 -7.27
C HIS A 171 9.56 -16.99 -7.44
N THR A 172 9.14 -16.04 -6.59
CA THR A 172 9.77 -14.72 -6.51
C THR A 172 9.60 -14.08 -5.13
N SER A 173 10.40 -13.07 -4.82
CA SER A 173 10.33 -12.29 -3.59
C SER A 173 10.49 -10.79 -3.85
N ALA A 174 9.81 -9.98 -3.03
CA ALA A 174 9.84 -8.53 -3.09
C ALA A 174 11.17 -7.93 -2.61
N THR A 175 11.97 -8.67 -1.83
CA THR A 175 13.30 -8.25 -1.38
C THR A 175 14.33 -9.34 -1.65
N GLN A 176 15.54 -8.93 -2.08
CA GLN A 176 16.64 -9.85 -2.42
C GLN A 176 17.13 -10.73 -1.24
N ASN A 177 16.63 -10.50 -0.01
CA ASN A 177 17.11 -11.13 1.24
C ASN A 177 16.01 -11.85 2.06
N PHE A 178 14.86 -12.22 1.49
CA PHE A 178 14.03 -13.26 2.14
C PHE A 178 14.83 -14.57 2.21
N PRO A 179 14.63 -15.44 3.23
CA PRO A 179 15.41 -16.66 3.35
C PRO A 179 15.33 -17.41 2.03
N THR A 180 16.50 -17.79 1.52
CA THR A 180 16.67 -18.59 0.31
C THR A 180 15.61 -19.68 0.35
N PRO A 181 14.75 -19.80 -0.69
CA PRO A 181 13.67 -20.78 -0.64
C PRO A 181 14.29 -22.15 -0.37
N ALA A 182 13.79 -22.85 0.66
CA ALA A 182 14.31 -24.15 1.08
C ALA A 182 14.31 -25.20 -0.05
N VAL A 183 13.52 -24.95 -1.10
CA VAL A 183 13.45 -25.73 -2.33
C VAL A 183 13.72 -24.80 -3.51
N HIS A 184 14.79 -25.09 -4.25
CA HIS A 184 15.15 -24.42 -5.50
C HIS A 184 14.18 -24.78 -6.64
N LEU A 185 14.18 -24.03 -7.74
CA LEU A 185 13.44 -24.42 -8.94
C LEU A 185 13.83 -25.84 -9.34
N GLY A 186 12.84 -26.72 -9.46
CA GLY A 186 13.03 -28.12 -9.77
C GLY A 186 13.52 -29.01 -8.63
N GLY A 187 13.56 -28.55 -7.38
CA GLY A 187 13.77 -29.39 -6.21
C GLY A 187 12.47 -30.06 -5.73
N HIS A 188 12.64 -31.17 -4.99
CA HIS A 188 11.58 -31.89 -4.26
C HIS A 188 11.69 -31.60 -2.76
#